data_AF-A0A379X4I0-F1
#
_entry.id   AF-A0A379X4I0-F1
#
_cell.length_a   1.000
_cell.length_b   1.000
_cell.length_c   1.000
_cell.angle_alpha   90.00
_cell.angle_beta   90.00
_cell.angle_gamma   90.00
#
_symmetry.space_group_name_H-M   'P 1'
#
loop_
_entity.id
_entity.type
_entity.pdbx_description
1 polymer ?
#
loop_
_entity_poly.entity_id
_entity_poly.type
_entity_poly.pdbx_seq_one_letter_code
_entity_poly.pdbx_strand_id
1 'polypeptide(L)'
;MSAPALRDIHTLFYRGYLKSCNYHCGYCPFHKHARNDKKRDEAALWRMVDHLPLLGTPLNVMITPYGEALRLRYYMAALAEISRYPHVQAVGIQTNASFSLMSLLESFRAGGGDISKLRLWCSFHPSQITAERFLQQCLALSAAGITWCAGAVASMKDIDQFRWLRQQLPDQNYFWFNANECANTRHIVEETIAFGELDPLYVIETQQWPAQLDICTAGRKSIFMNAEGDLFACHISKIKMGNLYQQRLNSPACQAKQCHCFLAYQHRLDIPLLNHLDTSRCFRIGRSCDIV
;
A
#
# COMPACT_ATOMS: atom_id res chain seq x y z
N MET A 1 5.54 -15.04 25.01
CA MET A 1 5.79 -15.44 23.60
C MET A 1 7.21 -15.03 23.25
N SER A 2 8.01 -15.91 22.66
CA SER A 2 9.37 -15.62 22.21
C SER A 2 9.39 -14.56 21.10
N ALA A 3 10.52 -13.86 20.94
CA ALA A 3 10.71 -12.95 19.82
C ALA A 3 10.69 -13.75 18.50
N PRO A 4 10.02 -13.24 17.45
CA PRO A 4 10.04 -13.88 16.13
C PRO A 4 11.43 -13.76 15.50
N ALA A 5 11.82 -14.78 14.73
CA ALA A 5 12.98 -14.69 13.87
C ALA A 5 12.63 -13.88 12.61
N LEU A 6 13.64 -13.32 11.93
CA LEU A 6 13.42 -12.66 10.62
C LEU A 6 12.79 -13.61 9.59
N ARG A 7 13.05 -14.92 9.71
CA ARG A 7 12.46 -15.96 8.88
C ARG A 7 10.96 -16.17 9.11
N ASP A 8 10.40 -15.69 10.22
CA ASP A 8 8.96 -15.75 10.48
C ASP A 8 8.19 -14.62 9.77
N ILE A 9 8.90 -13.65 9.19
CA ILE A 9 8.31 -12.52 8.47
C ILE A 9 8.03 -12.91 7.02
N HIS A 10 6.75 -12.85 6.65
CA HIS A 10 6.26 -13.13 5.29
C HIS A 10 5.74 -11.89 4.57
N THR A 11 5.66 -10.74 5.25
CA THR A 11 5.27 -9.46 4.62
C THR A 11 6.15 -8.32 5.11
N LEU A 12 6.77 -7.60 4.19
CA LEU A 12 7.54 -6.40 4.46
C LEU A 12 6.78 -5.18 3.93
N PHE A 13 6.46 -4.22 4.79
CA PHE A 13 6.12 -2.86 4.38
C PHE A 13 7.37 -1.99 4.45
N TYR A 14 7.70 -1.31 3.36
CA TYR A 14 8.88 -0.45 3.29
C TYR A 14 8.49 1.01 3.04
N ARG A 15 9.15 1.94 3.71
CA ARG A 15 9.05 3.38 3.44
C ARG A 15 10.44 4.02 3.40
N GLY A 16 10.83 4.49 2.22
CA GLY A 16 12.08 5.20 1.98
C GLY A 16 12.04 6.67 2.39
N TYR A 17 13.00 7.45 1.88
CA TYR A 17 13.11 8.89 2.12
C TYR A 17 12.23 9.72 1.20
N LEU A 18 11.70 9.14 0.12
CA LEU A 18 10.92 9.86 -0.87
C LEU A 18 9.71 10.60 -0.29
N LYS A 19 9.74 11.93 -0.41
CA LYS A 19 8.64 12.85 -0.06
C LYS A 19 8.17 13.75 -1.21
N SER A 20 8.82 13.69 -2.38
CA SER A 20 8.45 14.51 -3.53
C SER A 20 7.35 13.86 -4.36
N CYS A 21 6.36 14.65 -4.79
CA CYS A 21 5.23 14.19 -5.59
C CYS A 21 4.94 15.20 -6.70
N ASN A 22 4.39 14.75 -7.82
CA ASN A 22 3.93 15.61 -8.91
C ASN A 22 2.56 16.22 -8.68
N TYR A 23 1.78 15.66 -7.76
CA TYR A 23 0.46 16.16 -7.40
C TYR A 23 0.53 17.07 -6.18
N HIS A 24 -0.28 18.14 -6.18
CA HIS A 24 -0.37 19.16 -5.15
C HIS A 24 -1.74 19.15 -4.47
N CYS A 25 -2.23 17.97 -4.08
CA CYS A 25 -3.55 17.79 -3.49
C CYS A 25 -3.69 18.60 -2.19
N GLY A 26 -4.71 19.46 -2.08
CA GLY A 26 -4.93 20.30 -0.89
C GLY A 26 -5.26 19.52 0.39
N TYR A 27 -5.73 18.28 0.26
CA TYR A 27 -6.05 17.38 1.38
C TYR A 27 -4.92 16.40 1.72
N CYS A 28 -3.74 16.51 1.10
CA CYS A 28 -2.66 15.58 1.36
C CYS A 28 -2.13 15.76 2.79
N PRO A 29 -2.19 14.74 3.67
CA PRO A 29 -1.71 14.85 5.04
C PRO A 29 -0.18 14.89 5.13
N PHE A 30 0.50 14.54 4.04
CA PHE A 30 1.96 14.56 3.97
C PHE A 30 2.47 15.92 3.52
N HIS A 31 3.39 16.50 4.30
CA HIS A 31 4.16 17.69 3.90
C HIS A 31 5.04 17.34 2.70
N LYS A 32 4.51 17.56 1.49
CA LYS A 32 5.22 17.30 0.24
C LYS A 32 6.34 18.30 0.06
N HIS A 33 7.54 17.80 -0.22
CA HIS A 33 8.69 18.64 -0.53
C HIS A 33 8.88 18.70 -2.05
N ALA A 34 9.23 19.88 -2.57
CA ALA A 34 9.51 20.06 -3.99
C ALA A 34 10.71 19.23 -4.47
N ARG A 35 11.62 18.88 -3.56
CA ARG A 35 12.85 18.13 -3.85
C ARG A 35 13.05 17.02 -2.82
N ASN A 36 13.65 15.93 -3.28
CA ASN A 36 14.12 14.82 -2.45
C ASN A 36 15.60 14.57 -2.74
N ASP A 37 16.37 14.10 -1.76
CA ASP A 37 17.70 13.56 -2.00
C ASP A 37 17.56 12.17 -2.64
N LYS A 38 17.52 12.16 -3.97
CA LYS A 38 17.32 10.94 -4.77
C LYS A 38 18.43 9.93 -4.57
N LYS A 39 19.69 10.38 -4.41
CA LYS A 39 20.83 9.47 -4.23
C LYS A 39 20.73 8.73 -2.90
N ARG A 40 20.40 9.44 -1.83
CA ARG A 40 20.19 8.84 -0.51
C ARG A 40 18.99 7.89 -0.49
N ASP A 41 17.89 8.28 -1.14
CA ASP A 41 16.68 7.46 -1.24
C ASP A 41 16.92 6.18 -2.05
N GLU A 42 17.56 6.30 -3.22
CA GLU A 42 17.94 5.17 -4.07
C GLU A 42 18.88 4.20 -3.34
N ALA A 43 19.90 4.71 -2.65
CA ALA A 43 20.81 3.87 -1.86
C ALA A 43 20.08 3.11 -0.73
N ALA A 44 19.13 3.77 -0.04
CA ALA A 44 18.33 3.12 0.99
C ALA A 44 17.37 2.07 0.42
N LEU A 45 16.80 2.32 -0.76
CA LEU A 45 15.93 1.37 -1.46
C LEU A 45 16.70 0.10 -1.85
N TRP A 46 17.84 0.25 -2.53
CA TRP A 46 18.65 -0.89 -2.96
C TRP A 46 19.20 -1.68 -1.77
N ARG A 47 19.62 -1.00 -0.69
CA ARG A 47 20.01 -1.69 0.54
C ARG A 47 18.88 -2.55 1.12
N MET A 48 17.62 -2.11 1.04
CA MET A 48 16.47 -2.94 1.42
C MET A 48 16.34 -4.17 0.52
N VAL A 49 16.43 -3.98 -0.80
CA VAL A 49 16.34 -5.07 -1.80
C VAL A 49 17.37 -6.16 -1.51
N ASP A 50 18.63 -5.77 -1.29
CA ASP A 50 19.74 -6.70 -1.02
C ASP A 50 19.54 -7.55 0.25
N HIS A 51 18.71 -7.09 1.19
CA HIS A 51 18.47 -7.77 2.47
C HIS A 51 17.17 -8.58 2.51
N LEU A 52 16.36 -8.58 1.44
CA LEU A 52 15.16 -9.43 1.35
C LEU A 52 15.41 -10.94 1.54
N PRO A 53 16.57 -11.53 1.19
CA PRO A 53 16.87 -12.93 1.46
C PRO A 53 16.89 -13.32 2.94
N LEU A 54 16.96 -12.35 3.86
CA LEU A 54 16.92 -12.60 5.31
C LEU A 54 15.51 -12.92 5.83
N LEU A 55 14.48 -12.58 5.07
CA LEU A 55 13.08 -12.74 5.47
C LEU A 55 12.55 -14.15 5.12
N GLY A 56 11.31 -14.42 5.50
CA GLY A 56 10.63 -15.70 5.34
C GLY A 56 10.24 -16.04 3.89
N THR A 57 9.68 -17.23 3.70
CA THR A 57 9.23 -17.75 2.39
C THR A 57 7.83 -18.36 2.54
N PRO A 58 6.85 -17.99 1.71
CA PRO A 58 6.89 -16.91 0.70
C PRO A 58 6.96 -15.52 1.35
N LEU A 59 7.39 -14.52 0.57
CA LEU A 59 7.51 -13.11 0.97
C LEU A 59 6.65 -12.19 0.07
N ASN A 60 5.91 -11.28 0.69
CA ASN A 60 5.27 -10.14 0.04
C ASN A 60 6.00 -8.85 0.41
N VAL A 61 6.26 -7.97 -0.56
CA VAL A 61 6.93 -6.68 -0.33
C VAL A 61 6.04 -5.54 -0.79
N MET A 62 5.66 -4.63 0.11
CA MET A 62 4.81 -3.49 -0.16
C MET A 62 5.53 -2.17 0.12
N ILE A 63 5.79 -1.39 -0.91
CA ILE A 63 6.43 -0.08 -0.82
C ILE A 63 5.35 1.00 -0.62
N THR A 64 5.47 1.79 0.45
CA THR A 64 4.48 2.81 0.86
C THR A 64 5.12 4.20 0.95
N PRO A 65 5.48 4.81 -0.19
CA PRO A 65 6.20 6.09 -0.21
C PRO A 65 5.30 7.25 0.23
N TYR A 66 5.89 8.33 0.77
CA TYR A 66 5.15 9.59 0.98
C TYR A 66 4.99 10.40 -0.32
N GLY A 67 5.89 10.20 -1.28
CA GLY A 67 5.88 10.83 -2.59
C GLY A 67 5.40 9.92 -3.71
N GLU A 68 5.51 10.39 -4.96
CA GLU A 68 5.20 9.57 -6.14
C GLU A 68 6.46 8.85 -6.64
N ALA A 69 6.61 7.59 -6.26
CA ALA A 69 7.80 6.79 -6.49
C ALA A 69 7.95 6.30 -7.93
N LEU A 70 6.84 5.95 -8.60
CA LEU A 70 6.89 5.37 -9.95
C LEU A 70 7.25 6.39 -11.04
N ARG A 71 7.57 7.63 -10.69
CA ARG A 71 8.22 8.57 -11.62
C ARG A 71 9.74 8.42 -11.67
N LEU A 72 10.33 7.60 -10.79
CA LEU A 72 11.76 7.45 -10.63
C LEU A 72 12.18 6.06 -11.11
N ARG A 73 13.10 6.04 -12.08
CA ARG A 73 13.55 4.80 -12.74
C ARG A 73 14.13 3.78 -11.76
N TYR A 74 14.76 4.22 -10.68
CA TYR A 74 15.33 3.32 -9.68
C TYR A 74 14.26 2.56 -8.88
N TYR A 75 13.07 3.12 -8.66
CA TYR A 75 11.95 2.36 -8.08
C TYR A 75 11.41 1.33 -9.06
N MET A 76 11.28 1.66 -10.35
CA MET A 76 10.87 0.69 -11.37
C MET A 76 11.86 -0.47 -11.47
N ALA A 77 13.16 -0.18 -11.47
CA ALA A 77 14.22 -1.18 -11.49
C ALA A 77 14.22 -2.05 -10.21
N ALA A 78 14.04 -1.45 -9.03
CA ALA A 78 13.93 -2.19 -7.79
C ALA A 78 12.73 -3.14 -7.77
N LEU A 79 11.56 -2.73 -8.26
CA LEU A 79 10.39 -3.61 -8.37
C LEU A 79 10.66 -4.81 -9.29
N ALA A 80 11.34 -4.57 -10.43
CA ALA A 80 11.77 -5.63 -11.32
C ALA A 80 12.74 -6.60 -10.61
N GLU A 81 13.75 -6.09 -9.89
CA GLU A 81 14.69 -6.95 -9.15
C GLU A 81 13.99 -7.75 -8.05
N ILE A 82 13.14 -7.12 -7.24
CA ILE A 82 12.41 -7.79 -6.16
C ILE A 82 11.59 -8.97 -6.71
N SER A 83 10.94 -8.79 -7.86
CA SER A 83 10.10 -9.84 -8.48
C SER A 83 10.89 -11.09 -8.89
N ARG A 84 12.21 -10.98 -9.10
CA ARG A 84 13.08 -12.10 -9.51
C ARG A 84 13.44 -13.02 -8.35
N TYR A 85 13.37 -12.55 -7.11
CA TYR A 85 13.67 -13.39 -5.95
C TYR A 85 12.70 -14.60 -5.90
N PRO A 86 13.19 -15.85 -5.86
CA PRO A 86 12.33 -17.02 -5.90
C PRO A 86 11.36 -17.12 -4.72
N HIS A 87 11.76 -16.64 -3.54
CA HIS A 87 10.92 -16.63 -2.34
C HIS A 87 9.93 -15.47 -2.30
N VAL A 88 10.06 -14.47 -3.17
CA VAL A 88 9.09 -13.38 -3.29
C VAL A 88 7.89 -13.85 -4.10
N GLN A 89 6.73 -13.86 -3.45
CA GLN A 89 5.44 -14.16 -4.05
C GLN A 89 4.87 -12.95 -4.81
N ALA A 90 4.97 -11.76 -4.22
CA ALA A 90 4.48 -10.54 -4.85
C ALA A 90 5.26 -9.30 -4.35
N VAL A 91 5.35 -8.31 -5.22
CA VAL A 91 5.88 -6.98 -4.91
C VAL A 91 4.90 -5.93 -5.33
N GLY A 92 4.70 -4.91 -4.50
CA GLY A 92 3.77 -3.83 -4.81
C GLY A 92 4.17 -2.49 -4.27
N ILE A 93 3.48 -1.47 -4.75
CA ILE A 93 3.76 -0.07 -4.42
C ILE A 93 2.49 0.78 -4.48
N GLN A 94 2.39 1.76 -3.57
CA GLN A 94 1.37 2.83 -3.68
C GLN A 94 1.81 3.89 -4.69
N THR A 95 0.88 4.30 -5.55
CA THR A 95 1.11 5.28 -6.60
C THR A 95 -0.17 6.08 -6.87
N ASN A 96 -0.04 7.33 -7.30
CA ASN A 96 -1.13 8.12 -7.87
C ASN A 96 -1.44 7.78 -9.35
N ALA A 97 -0.82 6.72 -9.87
CA ALA A 97 -0.94 6.19 -11.22
C ALA A 97 -0.47 7.13 -12.36
N SER A 98 0.19 8.25 -12.06
CA SER A 98 0.67 9.21 -13.08
C SER A 98 1.98 8.82 -13.77
N PHE A 99 2.47 7.60 -13.56
CA PHE A 99 3.71 7.10 -14.14
C PHE A 99 3.55 6.66 -15.60
N SER A 100 4.67 6.60 -16.33
CA SER A 100 4.69 6.04 -17.68
C SER A 100 4.68 4.51 -17.61
N LEU A 101 3.57 3.87 -18.02
CA LEU A 101 3.47 2.41 -18.07
C LEU A 101 4.54 1.80 -18.98
N MET A 102 4.77 2.39 -20.16
CA MET A 102 5.86 1.97 -21.07
C MET A 102 7.22 1.94 -20.37
N SER A 103 7.51 2.96 -19.55
CA SER A 103 8.76 3.05 -18.80
C SER A 103 8.89 1.94 -17.76
N LEU A 104 7.80 1.60 -17.08
CA LEU A 104 7.75 0.53 -16.09
C LEU A 104 7.96 -0.84 -16.76
N LEU A 105 7.25 -1.11 -17.86
CA LEU A 105 7.38 -2.34 -18.61
C LEU A 105 8.79 -2.51 -19.18
N GLU A 106 9.39 -1.42 -19.67
CA GLU A 106 10.80 -1.44 -20.11
C GLU A 106 11.73 -1.84 -18.97
N SER A 107 11.56 -1.27 -17.78
CA SER A 107 12.39 -1.62 -16.63
C SER A 107 12.24 -3.08 -16.21
N PHE A 108 11.03 -3.63 -16.24
CA PHE A 108 10.81 -5.06 -16.00
C PHE A 108 11.46 -5.92 -17.08
N ARG A 109 11.31 -5.57 -18.35
CA ARG A 109 11.95 -6.30 -19.46
C ARG A 109 13.48 -6.27 -19.36
N ALA A 110 14.06 -5.09 -19.20
CA ALA A 110 15.51 -4.91 -19.13
C ALA A 110 16.13 -5.55 -17.87
N GLY A 111 15.42 -5.53 -16.74
CA GLY A 111 15.84 -6.20 -15.51
C GLY A 111 15.56 -7.71 -15.50
N GLY A 112 14.80 -8.25 -16.46
CA GLY A 112 14.29 -9.62 -16.41
C GLY A 112 13.35 -9.86 -15.22
N GLY A 113 12.56 -8.85 -14.84
CA GLY A 113 11.56 -8.92 -13.80
C GLY A 113 10.31 -9.69 -14.23
N ASP A 114 9.63 -10.29 -13.26
CA ASP A 114 8.38 -11.01 -13.44
C ASP A 114 7.18 -10.07 -13.18
N ILE A 115 6.56 -9.60 -14.26
CA ILE A 115 5.41 -8.68 -14.20
C ILE A 115 4.20 -9.31 -13.50
N SER A 116 4.06 -10.65 -13.53
CA SER A 116 2.93 -11.35 -12.92
C SER A 116 2.92 -11.27 -11.40
N LYS A 117 4.05 -10.90 -10.78
CA LYS A 117 4.20 -10.65 -9.34
C LYS A 117 3.95 -9.20 -8.93
N LEU A 118 3.82 -8.28 -9.89
CA LEU A 118 3.62 -6.86 -9.60
C LEU A 118 2.19 -6.58 -9.15
N ARG A 119 2.05 -5.82 -8.05
CA ARG A 119 0.79 -5.36 -7.47
C ARG A 119 0.77 -3.84 -7.34
N LEU A 120 -0.16 -3.15 -8.00
CA LEU A 120 -0.25 -1.68 -7.92
C LEU A 120 -1.43 -1.24 -7.07
N TRP A 121 -1.15 -0.39 -6.09
CA TRP A 121 -2.16 0.30 -5.30
C TRP A 121 -2.29 1.71 -5.84
N CYS A 122 -3.30 1.94 -6.67
CA CYS A 122 -3.52 3.19 -7.39
C CYS A 122 -4.47 4.13 -6.64
N SER A 123 -4.06 5.39 -6.45
CA SER A 123 -4.88 6.43 -5.80
C SER A 123 -5.36 7.45 -6.82
N PHE A 124 -6.68 7.56 -6.99
CA PHE A 124 -7.34 8.58 -7.80
C PHE A 124 -7.46 9.89 -7.01
N HIS A 125 -7.16 11.01 -7.68
CA HIS A 125 -7.19 12.35 -7.10
C HIS A 125 -7.96 13.29 -8.03
N PRO A 126 -9.28 13.49 -7.81
CA PRO A 126 -10.13 14.31 -8.70
C PRO A 126 -9.60 15.72 -8.98
N SER A 127 -8.96 16.33 -7.98
CA SER A 127 -8.34 17.67 -8.12
C SER A 127 -7.10 17.73 -9.03
N GLN A 128 -6.59 16.59 -9.51
CA GLN A 128 -5.29 16.50 -10.21
C GLN A 128 -5.38 15.81 -11.57
N ILE A 129 -6.34 14.90 -11.75
CA ILE A 129 -6.55 14.14 -12.97
C ILE A 129 -8.04 13.86 -13.15
N THR A 130 -8.50 13.88 -14.39
CA THR A 130 -9.88 13.51 -14.77
C THR A 130 -10.11 12.01 -14.60
N ALA A 131 -11.33 11.60 -14.28
CA ALA A 131 -11.69 10.19 -14.09
C ALA A 131 -11.41 9.35 -15.35
N GLU A 132 -11.62 9.89 -16.55
CA GLU A 132 -11.41 9.22 -17.83
C GLU A 132 -9.94 8.87 -18.06
N ARG A 133 -9.04 9.82 -17.80
CA ARG A 133 -7.58 9.61 -17.92
C ARG A 133 -7.06 8.62 -16.90
N PHE A 134 -7.60 8.66 -15.68
CA PHE A 134 -7.26 7.68 -14.65
C PHE A 134 -7.74 6.28 -15.04
N LEU A 135 -8.98 6.16 -15.53
CA LEU A 135 -9.54 4.91 -16.06
C LEU A 135 -8.68 4.34 -17.20
N GLN A 136 -8.29 5.17 -18.17
CA GLN A 136 -7.41 4.76 -19.27
C GLN A 136 -6.11 4.14 -18.76
N GLN A 137 -5.49 4.76 -17.74
CA GLN A 137 -4.31 4.19 -17.10
C GLN A 137 -4.62 2.83 -16.46
N CYS A 138 -5.69 2.71 -15.66
CA CYS A 138 -6.10 1.46 -15.01
C CYS A 138 -6.37 0.32 -16.02
N LEU A 139 -7.09 0.61 -17.10
CA LEU A 139 -7.36 -0.38 -18.15
C LEU A 139 -6.07 -0.83 -18.86
N ALA A 140 -5.12 0.09 -19.06
CA ALA A 140 -3.82 -0.26 -19.59
C ALA A 140 -3.00 -1.16 -18.65
N LEU A 141 -3.15 -1.01 -17.32
CA LEU A 141 -2.55 -1.94 -16.35
C LEU A 141 -3.11 -3.35 -16.50
N SER A 142 -4.44 -3.48 -16.62
CA SER A 142 -5.09 -4.77 -16.86
C SER A 142 -4.62 -5.41 -18.18
N ALA A 143 -4.54 -4.62 -19.26
CA ALA A 143 -4.05 -5.10 -20.55
C ALA A 143 -2.59 -5.57 -20.51
N ALA A 144 -1.78 -4.99 -19.61
CA ALA A 144 -0.40 -5.41 -19.37
C ALA A 144 -0.27 -6.62 -18.41
N GLY A 145 -1.39 -7.20 -17.94
CA GLY A 145 -1.40 -8.33 -17.01
C GLY A 145 -0.97 -7.95 -15.57
N ILE A 146 -0.95 -6.65 -15.24
CA ILE A 146 -0.60 -6.18 -13.90
C ILE A 146 -1.84 -6.30 -13.02
N THR A 147 -1.70 -6.86 -11.82
CA THR A 147 -2.78 -6.85 -10.83
C THR A 147 -2.77 -5.53 -10.06
N TRP A 148 -3.94 -4.91 -9.87
CA TRP A 148 -4.04 -3.62 -9.22
C TRP A 148 -5.38 -3.43 -8.49
N CYS A 149 -5.37 -2.51 -7.53
CA CYS A 149 -6.57 -1.92 -6.96
C CYS A 149 -6.55 -0.40 -7.17
N ALA A 150 -7.71 0.23 -7.14
CA ALA A 150 -7.85 1.67 -7.22
C ALA A 150 -8.60 2.20 -6.01
N GLY A 151 -8.43 3.48 -5.70
CA GLY A 151 -9.28 4.10 -4.71
C GLY A 151 -9.02 5.58 -4.51
N ALA A 152 -9.81 6.21 -3.65
CA ALA A 152 -9.77 7.64 -3.43
C ALA A 152 -9.99 7.99 -1.96
N VAL A 153 -9.75 9.25 -1.60
CA VAL A 153 -10.26 9.80 -0.34
C VAL A 153 -11.74 10.13 -0.53
N ALA A 154 -12.59 9.62 0.35
CA ALA A 154 -14.03 9.87 0.32
C ALA A 154 -14.33 11.38 0.41
N SER A 155 -15.12 11.87 -0.54
CA SER A 155 -15.51 13.27 -0.68
C SER A 155 -16.86 13.33 -1.36
N MET A 156 -17.89 13.83 -0.66
CA MET A 156 -19.22 14.01 -1.24
C MET A 156 -19.22 15.00 -2.41
N LYS A 157 -18.22 15.90 -2.49
CA LYS A 157 -18.05 16.83 -3.61
C LYS A 157 -17.73 16.13 -4.93
N ASP A 158 -17.13 14.95 -4.85
CA ASP A 158 -16.63 14.19 -6.00
C ASP A 158 -17.43 12.89 -6.23
N ILE A 159 -18.54 12.69 -5.51
CA ILE A 159 -19.29 11.43 -5.48
C ILE A 159 -19.78 10.98 -6.86
N ASP A 160 -20.20 11.91 -7.72
CA ASP A 160 -20.67 11.58 -9.06
C ASP A 160 -19.54 11.09 -9.96
N GLN A 161 -18.33 11.65 -9.80
CA GLN A 161 -17.14 11.14 -10.50
C GLN A 161 -16.77 9.74 -9.99
N PHE A 162 -16.93 9.48 -8.70
CA PHE A 162 -16.68 8.17 -8.11
C PHE A 162 -17.68 7.11 -8.57
N ARG A 163 -18.98 7.46 -8.62
CA ARG A 163 -20.04 6.59 -9.19
C ARG A 163 -19.74 6.26 -10.63
N TRP A 164 -19.44 7.28 -11.44
CA TRP A 164 -19.08 7.08 -12.83
C TRP A 164 -17.86 6.16 -12.95
N LEU A 165 -16.79 6.42 -12.20
CA LEU A 165 -15.58 5.60 -12.27
C LEU A 165 -15.85 4.16 -11.83
N ARG A 166 -16.62 3.93 -10.77
CA ARG A 166 -17.00 2.57 -10.32
C ARG A 166 -17.74 1.79 -11.41
N GLN A 167 -18.65 2.44 -12.15
CA GLN A 167 -19.38 1.82 -13.27
C GLN A 167 -18.49 1.44 -14.46
N GLN A 168 -17.35 2.11 -14.63
CA GLN A 168 -16.43 1.87 -15.76
C GLN A 168 -15.27 0.93 -15.40
N LEU A 169 -14.88 0.86 -14.13
CA LEU A 169 -13.82 -0.04 -13.68
C LEU A 169 -14.28 -1.50 -13.77
N PRO A 170 -13.40 -2.44 -14.12
CA PRO A 170 -13.74 -3.86 -14.12
C PRO A 170 -14.17 -4.33 -12.72
N ASP A 171 -15.24 -5.11 -12.64
CA ASP A 171 -15.84 -5.53 -11.35
C ASP A 171 -14.86 -6.28 -10.45
N GLN A 172 -13.95 -7.07 -11.06
CA GLN A 172 -12.93 -7.82 -10.34
C GLN A 172 -11.87 -6.94 -9.67
N ASN A 173 -11.75 -5.66 -10.05
CA ASN A 173 -10.80 -4.73 -9.49
C ASN A 173 -11.45 -3.96 -8.34
N TYR A 174 -10.90 -4.15 -7.15
CA TYR A 174 -11.41 -3.48 -5.96
C TYR A 174 -11.20 -1.95 -6.05
N PHE A 175 -12.30 -1.21 -5.89
CA PHE A 175 -12.32 0.25 -5.81
C PHE A 175 -12.63 0.69 -4.37
N TRP A 176 -11.60 1.10 -3.64
CA TRP A 176 -11.70 1.40 -2.20
C TRP A 176 -11.82 2.90 -1.93
N PHE A 177 -12.38 3.25 -0.77
CA PHE A 177 -12.36 4.61 -0.27
C PHE A 177 -11.71 4.69 1.11
N ASN A 178 -10.94 5.75 1.35
CA ASN A 178 -10.46 6.10 2.68
C ASN A 178 -11.37 7.15 3.28
N ALA A 179 -11.68 7.02 4.57
CA ALA A 179 -12.30 8.08 5.34
C ALA A 179 -11.41 9.34 5.32
N ASN A 180 -12.02 10.52 5.12
CA ASN A 180 -11.29 11.79 5.14
C ASN A 180 -11.04 12.25 6.57
N GLU A 181 -9.92 11.84 7.16
CA GLU A 181 -9.53 12.22 8.54
C GLU A 181 -9.33 13.74 8.73
N CYS A 182 -9.14 14.52 7.65
CA CYS A 182 -8.96 15.98 7.72
C CYS A 182 -10.28 16.75 7.68
N ALA A 183 -11.38 16.11 7.30
CA ALA A 183 -12.70 16.72 7.41
C ALA A 183 -13.11 16.63 8.88
N ASN A 184 -13.22 17.79 9.55
CA ASN A 184 -13.63 17.91 10.96
C ASN A 184 -15.11 17.52 11.20
N THR A 185 -15.68 16.72 10.29
CA THR A 185 -17.05 16.28 10.26
C THR A 185 -17.09 14.88 10.86
N ARG A 186 -17.83 14.73 11.96
CA ARG A 186 -18.30 13.40 12.38
C ARG A 186 -18.88 12.73 11.14
N HIS A 187 -18.41 11.52 10.80
CA HIS A 187 -18.94 10.75 9.68
C HIS A 187 -20.46 10.75 9.74
N ILE A 188 -21.09 11.32 8.72
CA ILE A 188 -22.54 11.39 8.65
C ILE A 188 -23.02 10.02 8.14
N VAL A 189 -24.11 9.51 8.70
CA VAL A 189 -24.71 8.23 8.29
C VAL A 189 -24.92 8.19 6.76
N GLU A 190 -25.31 9.31 6.18
CA GLU A 190 -25.49 9.50 4.73
C GLU A 190 -24.21 9.25 3.93
N GLU A 191 -23.05 9.77 4.37
CA GLU A 191 -21.77 9.50 3.71
C GLU A 191 -21.40 8.03 3.80
N THR A 192 -21.64 7.40 4.96
CA THR A 192 -21.34 5.98 5.17
C THR A 192 -22.16 5.10 4.23
N ILE A 193 -23.45 5.41 4.06
CA ILE A 193 -24.33 4.70 3.12
C ILE A 193 -23.85 4.92 1.69
N ALA A 194 -23.65 6.18 1.28
CA ALA A 194 -23.28 6.51 -0.10
C ALA A 194 -21.95 5.88 -0.54
N PHE A 195 -20.94 5.87 0.33
CA PHE A 195 -19.67 5.22 0.02
C PHE A 195 -19.71 3.70 0.22
N GLY A 196 -20.58 3.19 1.09
CA GLY A 196 -20.83 1.74 1.23
C GLY A 196 -21.41 1.11 -0.04
N GLU A 197 -22.19 1.86 -0.82
CA GLU A 197 -22.67 1.43 -2.14
C GLU A 197 -21.53 1.30 -3.18
N LEU A 198 -20.45 2.06 -3.01
CA LEU A 198 -19.30 2.06 -3.94
C LEU A 198 -18.19 1.12 -3.51
N ASP A 199 -17.98 0.98 -2.20
CA ASP A 199 -16.99 0.14 -1.55
C ASP A 199 -17.65 -0.65 -0.40
N PRO A 200 -17.91 -1.95 -0.59
CA PRO A 200 -18.52 -2.79 0.43
C PRO A 200 -17.74 -2.87 1.75
N LEU A 201 -16.44 -2.55 1.74
CA LEU A 201 -15.61 -2.55 2.94
C LEU A 201 -15.48 -1.16 3.59
N TYR A 202 -16.12 -0.13 3.03
CA TYR A 202 -16.03 1.25 3.54
C TYR A 202 -16.51 1.38 5.00
N VAL A 203 -17.44 0.52 5.43
CA VAL A 203 -17.89 0.46 6.83
C VAL A 203 -16.76 0.19 7.83
N ILE A 204 -15.64 -0.41 7.40
CA ILE A 204 -14.46 -0.61 8.24
C ILE A 204 -13.75 0.72 8.51
N GLU A 205 -13.71 1.61 7.52
CA GLU A 205 -13.03 2.93 7.59
C GLU A 205 -13.71 3.87 8.60
N THR A 206 -15.01 3.72 8.81
CA THR A 206 -15.79 4.56 9.74
C THR A 206 -15.82 4.01 11.17
N GLN A 207 -15.22 2.84 11.42
CA GLN A 207 -15.19 2.20 12.73
C GLN A 207 -13.94 2.56 13.54
N GLN A 208 -14.08 2.50 14.86
CA GLN A 208 -12.94 2.61 15.76
C GLN A 208 -12.39 1.23 16.07
N TRP A 209 -11.08 1.05 15.83
CA TRP A 209 -10.39 -0.22 16.07
C TRP A 209 -9.34 -0.03 17.18
N PRO A 210 -9.69 -0.15 18.48
CA PRO A 210 -8.72 -0.05 19.57
C PRO A 210 -7.58 -1.03 19.36
N ALA A 211 -6.34 -0.59 19.45
CA ALA A 211 -5.19 -1.44 19.14
C ALA A 211 -5.08 -2.60 20.14
N GLN A 212 -4.99 -3.83 19.64
CA GLN A 212 -4.91 -5.05 20.44
C GLN A 212 -3.83 -5.96 19.86
N LEU A 213 -2.74 -6.15 20.60
CA LEU A 213 -1.52 -6.81 20.10
C LEU A 213 -1.61 -8.35 20.10
N ASP A 214 -2.48 -8.89 20.93
CA ASP A 214 -2.79 -10.31 21.07
C ASP A 214 -3.54 -10.87 19.85
N ILE A 215 -4.39 -10.07 19.21
CA ILE A 215 -5.16 -10.41 18.01
C ILE A 215 -4.65 -9.74 16.73
N CYS A 216 -3.37 -9.37 16.71
CA CYS A 216 -2.72 -8.68 15.59
C CYS A 216 -1.50 -9.43 15.06
N THR A 217 -1.38 -9.55 13.74
CA THR A 217 -0.24 -10.23 13.08
C THR A 217 1.01 -9.35 12.95
N ALA A 218 0.86 -8.04 13.17
CA ALA A 218 1.91 -7.04 13.07
C ALA A 218 3.08 -7.35 14.02
N GLY A 219 4.31 -7.28 13.50
CA GLY A 219 5.53 -7.66 14.21
C GLY A 219 5.77 -9.17 14.33
N ARG A 220 4.81 -10.03 13.95
CA ARG A 220 4.93 -11.50 14.03
C ARG A 220 5.10 -12.14 12.67
N LYS A 221 4.24 -11.75 11.73
CA LYS A 221 4.23 -12.22 10.33
C LYS A 221 4.50 -11.11 9.34
N SER A 222 4.26 -9.86 9.74
CA SER A 222 4.55 -8.66 8.96
C SER A 222 5.39 -7.68 9.76
N ILE A 223 6.19 -6.87 9.08
CA ILE A 223 6.91 -5.74 9.70
C ILE A 223 6.81 -4.51 8.81
N PHE A 224 6.88 -3.35 9.44
CA PHE A 224 7.18 -2.09 8.78
C PHE A 224 8.65 -1.76 8.94
N MET A 225 9.28 -1.29 7.87
CA MET A 225 10.68 -0.87 7.85
C MET A 225 10.81 0.53 7.24
N ASN A 226 11.55 1.40 7.93
CA ASN A 226 11.91 2.71 7.40
C ASN A 226 13.21 2.66 6.56
N ALA A 227 13.65 3.81 6.06
CA ALA A 227 14.84 3.91 5.21
C ALA A 227 16.14 3.50 5.92
N GLU A 228 16.22 3.66 7.24
CA GLU A 228 17.35 3.26 8.09
C GLU A 228 17.42 1.76 8.38
N GLY A 229 16.41 0.99 7.95
CA GLY A 229 16.29 -0.43 8.22
C GLY A 229 15.68 -0.75 9.59
N ASP A 230 15.19 0.25 10.32
CA ASP A 230 14.56 0.05 11.62
C ASP A 230 13.20 -0.61 11.46
N LEU A 231 12.97 -1.61 12.30
CA LEU A 231 11.80 -2.49 12.24
C LEU A 231 10.78 -2.09 13.29
N PHE A 232 9.52 -2.04 12.87
CA PHE A 232 8.36 -1.74 13.70
C PHE A 232 7.25 -2.75 13.40
N ALA A 233 6.35 -2.98 14.35
CA ALA A 233 5.23 -3.89 14.12
C ALA A 233 4.37 -3.42 12.95
N CYS A 234 4.11 -2.11 12.90
CA CYS A 234 3.26 -1.44 11.93
C CYS A 234 3.76 0.00 11.74
N HIS A 235 3.38 0.66 10.64
CA HIS A 235 3.80 2.02 10.32
C HIS A 235 3.37 3.10 11.35
N ILE A 236 2.34 2.84 12.16
CA ILE A 236 1.94 3.72 13.28
C ILE A 236 2.52 3.29 14.63
N SER A 237 3.23 2.16 14.70
CA SER A 237 3.89 1.76 15.94
C SER A 237 5.10 2.67 16.18
N LYS A 238 5.15 3.25 17.38
CA LYS A 238 6.25 4.11 17.81
C LYS A 238 7.39 3.36 18.51
N ILE A 239 7.27 2.02 18.64
CA ILE A 239 8.28 1.19 19.30
C ILE A 239 9.12 0.49 18.24
N LYS A 240 10.41 0.82 18.21
CA LYS A 240 11.41 0.10 17.42
C LYS A 240 11.60 -1.31 17.98
N MET A 241 11.31 -2.30 17.17
CA MET A 241 11.50 -3.72 17.48
C MET A 241 12.90 -4.21 17.12
N GLY A 242 13.63 -3.53 16.24
CA GLY A 242 14.94 -3.98 15.83
C GLY A 242 15.46 -3.25 14.59
N ASN A 243 16.38 -3.87 13.88
CA ASN A 243 16.93 -3.35 12.63
C ASN A 243 17.33 -4.53 11.71
N LEU A 244 16.87 -4.50 10.46
CA LEU A 244 17.09 -5.58 9.48
C LEU A 244 18.57 -5.78 9.18
N TYR A 245 19.30 -4.67 9.02
CA TYR A 245 20.72 -4.70 8.66
C TYR A 245 21.61 -5.20 9.81
N GLN A 246 21.13 -5.06 11.04
CA GLN A 246 21.76 -5.64 12.23
C GLN A 246 21.28 -7.06 12.52
N GLN A 247 20.34 -7.58 11.72
CA GLN A 247 19.70 -8.89 11.89
C GLN A 247 19.09 -9.09 13.29
N ARG A 248 18.54 -8.02 13.87
CA ARG A 248 17.93 -8.03 15.20
C ARG A 248 16.43 -7.77 15.11
N LEU A 249 15.65 -8.62 15.75
CA LEU A 249 14.21 -8.49 15.89
C LEU A 249 13.80 -8.91 17.30
N ASN A 250 13.21 -7.98 18.05
CA ASN A 250 12.66 -8.23 19.37
C ASN A 250 11.17 -8.57 19.27
N SER A 251 10.59 -8.93 20.41
CA SER A 251 9.15 -9.21 20.52
C SER A 251 8.29 -8.05 20.01
N PRO A 252 7.13 -8.34 19.40
CA PRO A 252 6.17 -7.33 18.95
C PRO A 252 5.77 -6.37 20.07
N ALA A 253 5.69 -5.08 19.74
CA ALA A 253 5.18 -4.06 20.62
C ALA A 253 4.47 -2.96 19.84
N CYS A 254 3.40 -2.42 20.42
CA CYS A 254 2.60 -1.35 19.84
C CYS A 254 2.08 -0.42 20.95
N GLN A 255 2.23 0.89 20.75
CA GLN A 255 1.71 1.95 21.63
C GLN A 255 0.60 2.77 20.97
N ALA A 256 0.15 2.38 19.76
CA ALA A 256 -0.99 3.03 19.14
C ALA A 256 -2.23 2.81 20.00
N LYS A 257 -3.08 3.82 20.13
CA LYS A 257 -4.37 3.68 20.81
C LYS A 257 -5.41 3.01 19.90
N GLN A 258 -5.31 3.24 18.60
CA GLN A 258 -6.23 2.70 17.59
C GLN A 258 -5.51 2.40 16.27
N CYS A 259 -6.05 1.45 15.52
CA CYS A 259 -5.69 1.13 14.14
C CYS A 259 -6.60 1.92 13.19
N HIS A 260 -6.22 3.16 12.85
CA HIS A 260 -7.13 4.12 12.18
C HIS A 260 -7.07 4.11 10.64
N CYS A 261 -6.19 3.33 10.03
CA CYS A 261 -6.09 3.27 8.57
C CYS A 261 -5.79 1.84 8.10
N PHE A 262 -6.00 1.57 6.81
CA PHE A 262 -5.86 0.23 6.25
C PHE A 262 -4.50 -0.41 6.54
N LEU A 263 -3.41 0.35 6.37
CA LEU A 263 -2.05 -0.13 6.64
C LEU A 263 -1.83 -0.55 8.10
N ALA A 264 -2.74 -0.21 9.02
CA ALA A 264 -2.73 -0.66 10.41
C ALA A 264 -3.78 -1.74 10.68
N TYR A 265 -5.06 -1.49 10.38
CA TYR A 265 -6.12 -2.42 10.76
C TYR A 265 -6.10 -3.72 9.93
N GLN A 266 -5.44 -3.76 8.76
CA GLN A 266 -5.37 -4.99 7.96
C GLN A 266 -4.76 -6.19 8.71
N HIS A 267 -3.94 -5.91 9.73
CA HIS A 267 -3.25 -6.91 10.55
C HIS A 267 -4.13 -7.52 11.63
N ARG A 268 -5.36 -7.01 11.79
CA ARG A 268 -6.33 -7.45 12.79
C ARG A 268 -7.00 -8.75 12.33
N LEU A 269 -7.06 -9.71 13.24
CA LEU A 269 -7.69 -11.01 13.00
C LEU A 269 -9.20 -11.01 13.29
N ASP A 270 -9.66 -10.01 14.02
CA ASP A 270 -11.04 -9.82 14.49
C ASP A 270 -11.91 -8.96 13.56
N ILE A 271 -11.48 -8.70 12.32
CA ILE A 271 -12.25 -7.96 11.31
C ILE A 271 -12.61 -8.91 10.16
N PRO A 272 -13.76 -9.61 10.22
CA PRO A 272 -14.13 -10.63 9.24
C PRO A 272 -14.24 -10.11 7.81
N LEU A 273 -14.68 -8.87 7.62
CA LEU A 273 -14.81 -8.23 6.31
C LEU A 273 -13.47 -8.15 5.55
N LEU A 274 -12.32 -8.19 6.23
CA LEU A 274 -11.01 -8.25 5.55
C LEU A 274 -10.77 -9.57 4.81
N ASN A 275 -11.60 -10.59 5.01
CA ASN A 275 -11.48 -11.86 4.30
C ASN A 275 -11.91 -11.78 2.82
N HIS A 276 -12.58 -10.71 2.41
CA HIS A 276 -12.85 -10.40 1.00
C HIS A 276 -11.58 -9.99 0.23
N LEU A 277 -10.51 -9.62 0.93
CA LEU A 277 -9.21 -9.29 0.34
C LEU A 277 -8.34 -10.54 0.22
N ASP A 278 -7.31 -10.46 -0.62
CA ASP A 278 -6.31 -11.52 -0.76
C ASP A 278 -5.71 -11.91 0.61
N THR A 279 -5.17 -13.13 0.70
CA THR A 279 -4.64 -13.67 1.96
C THR A 279 -3.57 -12.79 2.61
N SER A 280 -2.77 -12.08 1.81
CA SER A 280 -1.74 -11.19 2.32
C SER A 280 -2.32 -9.88 2.89
N ARG A 281 -3.46 -9.44 2.34
CA ARG A 281 -4.14 -8.15 2.51
C ARG A 281 -3.28 -6.92 2.17
N CYS A 282 -1.95 -7.06 2.04
CA CYS A 282 -1.02 -5.94 2.03
C CYS A 282 -1.15 -5.04 0.81
N PHE A 283 -1.65 -5.58 -0.31
CA PHE A 283 -1.86 -4.84 -1.55
C PHE A 283 -3.28 -4.26 -1.67
N ARG A 284 -4.19 -4.55 -0.73
CA ARG A 284 -5.61 -4.18 -0.79
C ARG A 284 -6.27 -4.61 -2.10
N ILE A 285 -6.01 -5.85 -2.51
CA ILE A 285 -6.61 -6.46 -3.70
C ILE A 285 -7.70 -7.43 -3.25
N GLY A 286 -8.85 -7.40 -3.93
CA GLY A 286 -9.96 -8.31 -3.68
C GLY A 286 -9.67 -9.74 -4.10
N ARG A 287 -10.35 -10.71 -3.50
CA ARG A 287 -10.36 -12.09 -4.00
C ARG A 287 -11.22 -12.16 -5.25
N SER A 288 -10.74 -12.89 -6.26
CA SER A 288 -11.39 -13.04 -7.57
C SER A 288 -12.79 -13.69 -7.53
N CYS A 289 -13.27 -14.15 -6.37
CA CYS A 289 -14.55 -14.85 -6.22
C CYS A 289 -15.62 -14.13 -5.40
N ASP A 290 -15.31 -13.02 -4.71
CA ASP A 290 -16.18 -12.51 -3.63
C ASP A 290 -16.50 -11.00 -3.69
N ILE A 291 -16.40 -10.38 -4.87
CA ILE A 291 -16.95 -9.02 -5.09
C ILE A 291 -18.15 -9.17 -6.03
N VAL A 292 -19.27 -9.59 -5.46
CA VAL A 292 -20.62 -9.51 -6.05
C VAL A 292 -21.48 -8.70 -5.10
#